data_AF-A0A1I3B1G2-F1
#
_entry.id   AF-A0A1I3B1G2-F1
#
_cell.length_a   1.000
_cell.length_b   1.000
_cell.length_c   1.000
_cell.angle_alpha   90.00
_cell.angle_beta   90.00
_cell.angle_gamma   90.00
#
_symmetry.space_group_name_H-M   'P 1'
#
loop_
_entity.id
_entity.type
_entity.pdbx_description
1 polymer ?
#
loop_
_entity_poly.entity_id
_entity_poly.type
_entity_poly.pdbx_seq_one_letter_code
_entity_poly.pdbx_strand_id
1 'polypeptide(L)'
;MLTGVDDSALGSAQTRSPEEQSRGAQIELLDQLIDGYQRQVKELAGQKDELEEQREKLDQSMASQGELLLVSEAAFKDAATRRRDLARRVEEGRDRLTEITALLERFTLLDEHYRSDVARLQGIEEAGSLFWVLGEAACPLCGAAPQHHRLADDCDGNIDKVVAAARVEITKIELRQAELATTITTLRKEAVSFENRLPRLEDQLSEVSRQIDRVVAPNLRQVRTTYRQLADKDGEMREALAIHRQLGDLEERKAKLERQDEALGSNGVVDAGLSTSTVDKFAGIVLDILKAWHFPEIDRLHFDMKTRDLVINGKSRISYGKGLRAITQAAFTVGLLEFCRENETPHPGFVVLDSPLLSYKAPDGSDDDLSSTDLKDQFYAHLLHLKADRQILIIENTDPPASVRALPQATKFTGILGSGRAGYFPPEKPYIAKR
;
A
#
# COMPACT_ATOMS: atom_id res chain seq x y z
N MET A 1 -28.02 26.56 -42.32
CA MET A 1 -27.53 27.17 -43.60
C MET A 1 -28.55 27.10 -44.73
N LEU A 2 -29.01 25.92 -45.18
CA LEU A 2 -29.99 25.82 -46.28
C LEU A 2 -31.32 26.53 -46.01
N THR A 3 -31.74 26.63 -44.75
CA THR A 3 -33.00 27.26 -44.32
C THR A 3 -32.86 28.73 -43.94
N GLY A 4 -31.65 29.26 -43.87
CA GLY A 4 -31.40 30.64 -43.39
C GLY A 4 -31.62 30.87 -41.88
N VAL A 5 -32.19 29.90 -41.16
CA VAL A 5 -32.42 29.94 -39.71
C VAL A 5 -31.15 29.52 -38.98
N ASP A 6 -30.75 30.28 -37.97
CA ASP A 6 -29.60 29.94 -37.12
C ASP A 6 -30.00 28.97 -35.99
N ASP A 7 -29.00 28.36 -35.35
CA ASP A 7 -29.22 27.32 -34.34
C ASP A 7 -29.62 27.91 -32.96
N SER A 8 -29.94 29.21 -32.85
CA SER A 8 -30.28 29.85 -31.57
C SER A 8 -31.58 29.35 -30.95
N ALA A 9 -32.43 28.65 -31.73
CA ALA A 9 -33.66 27.99 -31.29
C ALA A 9 -33.55 26.45 -31.18
N LEU A 10 -32.37 25.86 -31.47
CA LEU A 10 -32.15 24.42 -31.37
C LEU A 10 -31.64 24.05 -29.97
N GLY A 11 -32.51 23.49 -29.15
CA GLY A 11 -32.07 22.67 -28.02
C GLY A 11 -31.23 21.51 -28.56
N SER A 12 -30.08 21.24 -27.92
CA SER A 12 -29.09 20.26 -28.37
C SER A 12 -29.73 18.90 -28.69
N ALA A 13 -29.85 18.58 -29.97
CA ALA A 13 -30.26 17.26 -30.44
C ALA A 13 -29.06 16.31 -30.34
N GLN A 14 -29.10 15.37 -29.40
CA GLN A 14 -28.26 14.18 -29.44
C GLN A 14 -28.97 13.13 -30.30
N THR A 15 -28.49 12.93 -31.52
CA THR A 15 -28.57 11.61 -32.17
C THR A 15 -27.89 10.60 -31.25
N ARG A 16 -28.50 9.43 -31.02
CA ARG A 16 -27.93 8.34 -30.21
C ARG A 16 -26.41 8.27 -30.35
N SER A 17 -25.70 8.80 -29.36
CA SER A 17 -24.26 9.01 -29.46
C SER A 17 -23.54 7.68 -29.18
N PRO A 18 -22.25 7.52 -29.55
CA PRO A 18 -21.41 6.41 -29.08
C PRO A 18 -21.47 6.19 -27.55
N GLU A 19 -21.87 7.20 -26.77
CA GLU A 19 -22.11 7.13 -25.33
C GLU A 19 -23.35 6.30 -24.96
N GLU A 20 -24.40 6.26 -25.79
CA GLU A 20 -25.57 5.39 -25.53
C GLU A 20 -25.23 3.92 -25.76
N GLN A 21 -24.47 3.60 -26.82
CA GLN A 21 -23.92 2.25 -27.03
C GLN A 21 -22.92 1.86 -25.94
N SER A 22 -22.07 2.80 -25.50
CA SER A 22 -21.15 2.58 -24.39
C SER A 22 -21.86 2.41 -23.05
N ARG A 23 -22.98 3.09 -22.80
CA ARG A 23 -23.78 2.94 -21.58
C ARG A 23 -24.56 1.64 -21.57
N GLY A 24 -25.15 1.22 -22.70
CA GLY A 24 -25.77 -0.10 -22.82
C GLY A 24 -24.78 -1.23 -22.50
N ALA A 25 -23.55 -1.14 -23.02
CA ALA A 25 -22.48 -2.08 -22.69
C ALA A 25 -22.04 -2.01 -21.21
N GLN A 26 -22.08 -0.83 -20.58
CA GLN A 26 -21.81 -0.69 -19.14
C GLN A 26 -22.92 -1.31 -18.28
N ILE A 27 -24.19 -1.17 -18.66
CA ILE A 27 -25.31 -1.80 -17.97
C ILE A 27 -25.21 -3.33 -18.10
N GLU A 28 -24.90 -3.85 -19.29
CA GLU A 28 -24.71 -5.29 -19.52
C GLU A 28 -23.53 -5.85 -18.70
N LEU A 29 -22.43 -5.10 -18.58
CA LEU A 29 -21.32 -5.47 -17.69
C LEU A 29 -21.74 -5.46 -16.22
N LEU A 30 -22.49 -4.45 -15.78
CA LEU A 30 -23.00 -4.40 -14.41
C LEU A 30 -23.96 -5.56 -14.13
N ASP A 31 -24.80 -5.95 -15.08
CA ASP A 31 -25.67 -7.13 -14.97
C ASP A 31 -24.88 -8.41 -14.78
N GLN A 32 -23.81 -8.62 -15.56
CA GLN A 32 -22.94 -9.79 -15.39
C GLN A 32 -22.27 -9.82 -14.01
N LEU A 33 -21.85 -8.65 -13.50
CA LEU A 33 -21.26 -8.53 -12.16
C LEU A 33 -22.31 -8.77 -11.07
N ILE A 34 -23.48 -8.15 -11.18
CA ILE A 34 -24.62 -8.33 -10.27
C ILE A 34 -25.01 -9.81 -10.20
N ASP A 35 -25.16 -10.49 -11.34
CA ASP A 35 -25.45 -11.93 -11.40
C ASP A 35 -24.35 -12.78 -10.74
N GLY A 36 -23.09 -12.37 -10.85
CA GLY A 36 -21.97 -13.00 -10.16
C GLY A 36 -22.07 -12.85 -8.64
N TYR A 37 -22.34 -11.64 -8.17
CA TYR A 37 -22.47 -11.32 -6.75
C TYR A 37 -23.75 -11.92 -6.14
N GLN A 38 -24.87 -11.95 -6.86
CA GLN A 38 -26.11 -12.60 -6.41
C GLN A 38 -25.93 -14.11 -6.23
N ARG A 39 -25.15 -14.77 -7.11
CA ARG A 39 -24.76 -16.17 -6.92
C ARG A 39 -23.90 -16.36 -5.68
N GLN A 40 -22.90 -15.51 -5.46
CA GLN A 40 -22.08 -15.54 -4.25
C GLN A 40 -22.91 -15.32 -2.98
N VAL A 41 -23.87 -14.38 -2.99
CA VAL A 41 -24.77 -14.16 -1.85
C VAL A 41 -25.59 -15.42 -1.55
N LYS A 42 -26.14 -16.07 -2.58
CA LYS A 42 -26.95 -17.28 -2.43
C LYS A 42 -26.15 -18.47 -1.91
N GLU A 43 -24.88 -18.57 -2.28
CA GLU A 43 -23.99 -19.67 -1.87
C GLU A 43 -23.32 -19.43 -0.52
N LEU A 44 -22.97 -18.19 -0.18
CA LEU A 44 -22.07 -17.86 0.93
C LEU A 44 -22.65 -16.93 2.00
N ALA A 45 -23.64 -16.09 1.67
CA ALA A 45 -23.98 -14.92 2.50
C ALA A 45 -25.44 -14.83 3.01
N GLY A 46 -26.26 -15.88 2.92
CA GLY A 46 -27.60 -15.92 3.56
C GLY A 46 -28.46 -14.66 3.35
N GLN A 47 -29.37 -14.37 4.29
CA GLN A 47 -30.12 -13.10 4.29
C GLN A 47 -29.35 -12.02 5.04
N LYS A 48 -29.32 -10.79 4.47
CA LYS A 48 -28.58 -9.66 5.03
C LYS A 48 -29.03 -9.29 6.44
N ASP A 49 -30.33 -9.14 6.67
CA ASP A 49 -30.88 -8.72 7.97
C ASP A 49 -30.57 -9.74 9.07
N GLU A 50 -30.63 -11.04 8.74
CA GLU A 50 -30.25 -12.12 9.66
C GLU A 50 -28.76 -12.07 10.01
N LEU A 51 -27.88 -11.78 9.04
CA LEU A 51 -26.44 -11.61 9.28
C LEU A 51 -26.15 -10.38 10.14
N GLU A 52 -26.85 -9.26 9.93
CA GLU A 52 -26.70 -8.05 10.74
C GLU A 52 -27.13 -8.31 12.19
N GLU A 53 -28.25 -8.99 12.42
CA GLU A 53 -28.71 -9.38 13.76
C GLU A 53 -27.74 -10.37 14.44
N GLN A 54 -27.27 -11.37 13.70
CA GLN A 54 -26.29 -12.33 14.23
C GLN A 54 -24.97 -11.66 14.60
N ARG A 55 -24.52 -10.70 13.79
CA ARG A 55 -23.31 -9.93 14.06
C ARG A 55 -23.46 -9.04 15.29
N GLU A 56 -24.61 -8.42 15.52
CA GLU A 56 -24.86 -7.65 16.75
C GLU A 56 -24.79 -8.54 18.00
N LYS A 57 -25.38 -9.74 17.96
CA LYS A 57 -25.27 -10.74 19.04
C LYS A 57 -23.83 -11.20 19.24
N LEU A 58 -23.07 -11.33 18.16
CA LEU A 58 -21.68 -11.75 18.19
C LEU A 58 -20.77 -10.65 18.75
N ASP A 59 -21.01 -9.38 18.42
CA ASP A 59 -20.31 -8.22 18.99
C ASP A 59 -20.50 -8.16 20.52
N GLN A 60 -21.72 -8.37 21.02
CA GLN A 60 -22.00 -8.45 22.46
C GLN A 60 -21.27 -9.64 23.12
N SER A 61 -21.24 -10.78 22.45
CA SER A 61 -20.53 -11.98 22.92
C SER A 61 -19.02 -11.76 22.94
N MET A 62 -18.46 -11.10 21.92
CA MET A 62 -17.04 -10.75 21.85
C MET A 62 -16.64 -9.73 22.91
N ALA A 63 -17.49 -8.73 23.19
CA ALA A 63 -17.23 -7.76 24.26
C ALA A 63 -17.13 -8.46 25.63
N SER A 64 -18.12 -9.30 25.97
CA SER A 64 -18.12 -10.03 27.25
C SER A 64 -16.96 -11.04 27.37
N GLN A 65 -16.65 -11.78 26.29
CA GLN A 65 -15.48 -12.67 26.27
C GLN A 65 -14.16 -11.91 26.30
N GLY A 66 -14.10 -10.72 25.70
CA GLY A 66 -12.94 -9.83 25.74
C GLY A 66 -12.64 -9.36 27.18
N GLU A 67 -13.66 -8.97 27.94
CA GLU A 67 -13.51 -8.64 29.36
C GLU A 67 -13.02 -9.84 30.17
N LEU A 68 -13.61 -11.02 29.96
CA LEU A 68 -13.18 -12.25 30.63
C LEU A 68 -11.73 -12.64 30.28
N LEU A 69 -11.31 -12.41 29.04
CA LEU A 69 -9.95 -12.63 28.59
C LEU A 69 -8.97 -11.72 29.33
N LEU A 70 -9.28 -10.42 29.42
CA LEU A 70 -8.45 -9.45 30.15
C LEU A 70 -8.30 -9.84 31.63
N VAL A 71 -9.39 -10.22 32.29
CA VAL A 71 -9.37 -10.67 33.69
C VAL A 71 -8.54 -11.95 33.84
N SER A 72 -8.71 -12.92 32.94
CA SER A 72 -7.97 -14.19 32.97
C SER A 72 -6.48 -14.00 32.72
N GLU A 73 -6.10 -13.09 31.82
CA GLU A 73 -4.70 -12.73 31.55
C GLU A 73 -4.06 -12.03 32.74
N ALA A 74 -4.77 -11.09 33.37
CA ALA A 74 -4.31 -10.42 34.58
C ALA A 74 -4.08 -11.43 35.72
N ALA A 75 -5.04 -12.34 35.96
CA ALA A 75 -4.92 -13.40 36.96
C ALA A 75 -3.73 -14.33 36.69
N PHE A 76 -3.50 -14.71 35.44
CA PHE A 76 -2.32 -15.51 35.05
C PHE A 76 -1.02 -14.76 35.31
N LYS A 77 -0.94 -13.47 34.93
CA LYS A 77 0.25 -12.64 35.11
C LYS A 77 0.57 -12.45 36.60
N ASP A 78 -0.43 -12.21 37.43
CA ASP A 78 -0.27 -12.07 38.89
C ASP A 78 0.24 -13.37 39.51
N ALA A 79 -0.43 -14.49 39.23
CA ALA A 79 -0.02 -15.81 39.73
C ALA A 79 1.39 -16.19 39.27
N ALA A 80 1.73 -15.95 38.00
CA ALA A 80 3.07 -16.22 37.47
C ALA A 80 4.14 -15.34 38.10
N THR A 81 3.82 -14.10 38.46
CA THR A 81 4.73 -13.19 39.18
C THR A 81 4.94 -13.65 40.60
N ARG A 82 3.86 -13.99 41.31
CA ARG A 82 3.92 -14.55 42.66
C ARG A 82 4.73 -15.85 42.72
N ARG A 83 4.57 -16.73 41.72
CA ARG A 83 5.38 -17.96 41.59
C ARG A 83 6.88 -17.64 41.47
N ARG A 84 7.24 -16.68 40.61
CA ARG A 84 8.64 -16.28 40.42
C ARG A 84 9.24 -15.68 41.69
N ASP A 85 8.51 -14.82 42.38
CA ASP A 85 8.99 -14.23 43.64
C ASP A 85 9.14 -15.27 44.75
N LEU A 86 8.22 -16.23 44.86
CA LEU A 86 8.34 -17.33 45.82
C LEU A 86 9.54 -18.22 45.49
N ALA A 87 9.74 -18.58 44.22
CA ALA A 87 10.88 -19.40 43.78
C ALA A 87 12.21 -18.71 44.12
N ARG A 88 12.33 -17.41 43.81
CA ARG A 88 13.51 -16.61 44.16
C ARG A 88 13.77 -16.58 45.66
N ARG A 89 12.74 -16.38 46.49
CA ARG A 89 12.89 -16.37 47.95
C ARG A 89 13.29 -17.73 48.54
N VAL A 90 12.83 -18.82 47.93
CA VAL A 90 13.25 -20.18 48.31
C VAL A 90 14.71 -20.39 47.97
N GLU A 91 15.14 -20.01 46.77
CA GLU A 91 16.54 -20.07 46.33
C GLU A 91 17.46 -19.24 47.24
N GLU A 92 17.16 -17.94 47.42
CA GLU A 92 17.89 -17.04 48.31
C GLU A 92 17.99 -17.60 49.75
N GLY A 93 16.90 -18.20 50.25
CA GLY A 93 16.86 -18.80 51.58
C GLY A 93 17.70 -20.08 51.70
N ARG A 94 17.70 -20.93 50.66
CA ARG A 94 18.52 -22.15 50.62
C ARG A 94 20.00 -21.81 50.53
N ASP A 95 20.36 -20.88 49.65
CA ASP A 95 21.75 -20.42 49.49
C ASP A 95 22.30 -19.86 50.80
N ARG A 96 21.50 -19.03 51.48
CA ARG A 96 21.87 -18.48 52.79
C ARG A 96 22.02 -19.56 53.86
N LEU A 97 21.14 -20.55 53.88
CA LEU A 97 21.26 -21.67 54.83
C LEU A 97 22.52 -22.50 54.57
N THR A 98 22.86 -22.77 53.30
CA THR A 98 24.10 -23.45 52.91
C THR A 98 25.34 -22.66 53.33
N GLU A 99 25.34 -21.33 53.10
CA GLU A 99 26.42 -20.44 53.53
C GLU A 99 26.61 -20.46 55.04
N ILE A 100 25.52 -20.32 55.82
CA ILE A 100 25.55 -20.35 57.28
C ILE A 100 26.10 -21.70 57.78
N THR A 101 25.66 -22.80 57.19
CA THR A 101 26.11 -24.15 57.56
C THR A 101 27.62 -24.28 57.37
N ALA A 102 28.13 -23.86 56.22
CA ALA A 102 29.57 -23.88 55.93
C ALA A 102 30.37 -22.94 56.86
N LEU A 103 29.82 -21.78 57.24
CA LEU A 103 30.45 -20.87 58.22
C LEU A 103 30.50 -21.50 59.60
N LEU A 104 29.41 -22.13 60.05
CA LEU A 104 29.34 -22.80 61.36
C LEU A 104 30.36 -23.95 61.47
N GLU A 105 30.54 -24.75 60.42
CA GLU A 105 31.58 -25.79 60.37
C GLU A 105 32.98 -25.19 60.52
N ARG A 106 33.31 -24.15 59.75
CA ARG A 106 34.61 -23.46 59.82
C ARG A 106 34.85 -22.80 61.18
N PHE A 107 33.83 -22.18 61.77
CA PHE A 107 33.95 -21.53 63.07
C PHE A 107 34.05 -22.52 64.22
N THR A 108 33.45 -23.71 64.09
CA THR A 108 33.64 -24.79 65.06
C THR A 108 35.10 -25.28 65.04
N LEU A 109 35.67 -25.47 63.85
CA LEU A 109 37.10 -25.81 63.70
C LEU A 109 38.02 -24.70 64.27
N LEU A 110 37.67 -23.43 64.03
CA LEU A 110 38.45 -22.31 64.57
C LEU A 110 38.40 -22.27 66.10
N ASP A 111 37.25 -22.57 66.71
CA ASP A 111 37.12 -22.68 68.17
C ASP A 111 37.99 -23.82 68.73
N GLU A 112 38.03 -24.97 68.05
CA GLU A 112 38.94 -26.08 68.41
C GLU A 112 40.41 -25.67 68.31
N HIS A 113 40.79 -24.92 67.28
CA HIS A 113 42.14 -24.39 67.12
C HIS A 113 42.51 -23.45 68.28
N TYR A 114 41.62 -22.52 68.64
CA TYR A 114 41.86 -21.63 69.78
C TYR A 114 42.03 -22.39 71.10
N ARG A 115 41.22 -23.44 71.35
CA ARG A 115 41.40 -24.29 72.53
C ARG A 115 42.75 -24.99 72.56
N SER A 116 43.20 -25.51 71.42
CA SER A 116 44.51 -26.15 71.28
C SER A 116 45.65 -25.15 71.50
N ASP A 117 45.54 -23.95 70.95
CA ASP A 117 46.52 -22.87 71.14
C ASP A 117 46.61 -22.41 72.59
N VAL A 118 45.47 -22.23 73.27
CA VAL A 118 45.45 -21.89 74.70
C VAL A 118 46.10 -23.00 75.52
N ALA A 119 45.77 -24.27 75.28
CA ALA A 119 46.40 -25.39 75.99
C ALA A 119 47.92 -25.43 75.77
N ARG A 120 48.38 -25.16 74.54
CA ARG A 120 49.82 -25.07 74.22
C ARG A 120 50.50 -23.92 74.95
N LEU A 121 49.89 -22.74 75.01
CA LEU A 121 50.43 -21.58 75.70
C LEU A 121 50.42 -21.76 77.22
N GLN A 122 49.39 -22.40 77.78
CA GLN A 122 49.32 -22.79 79.19
C GLN A 122 50.47 -23.75 79.53
N GLY A 123 50.75 -24.73 78.67
CA GLY A 123 51.92 -25.61 78.84
C GLY A 123 53.25 -24.85 78.87
N ILE A 124 53.39 -23.78 78.08
CA ILE A 124 54.58 -22.91 78.10
C ILE A 124 54.63 -22.10 79.40
N GLU A 125 53.51 -21.55 79.86
CA GLU A 125 53.40 -20.82 81.13
C GLU A 125 53.77 -21.71 82.32
N GLU A 126 53.19 -22.92 82.39
CA GLU A 126 53.43 -23.88 83.46
C GLU A 126 54.89 -24.34 83.48
N ALA A 127 55.42 -24.75 82.32
CA ALA A 127 56.81 -25.15 82.21
C ALA A 127 57.76 -24.01 82.61
N GLY A 128 57.53 -22.79 82.11
CA GLY A 128 58.34 -21.63 82.48
C GLY A 128 58.30 -21.33 83.98
N SER A 129 57.13 -21.39 84.60
CA SER A 129 56.97 -21.20 86.05
C SER A 129 57.70 -22.29 86.86
N LEU A 130 57.68 -23.54 86.40
CA LEU A 130 58.39 -24.65 87.04
C LEU A 130 59.91 -24.52 86.89
N PHE A 131 60.40 -24.17 85.71
CA PHE A 131 61.84 -23.97 85.47
C PHE A 131 62.40 -22.81 86.32
N TRP A 132 61.61 -21.75 86.54
CA TRP A 132 61.99 -20.68 87.45
C TRP A 132 62.17 -21.18 88.90
N VAL A 133 61.26 -22.02 89.40
CA VAL A 133 61.30 -22.54 90.78
C VAL A 133 62.44 -23.56 90.99
N LEU A 134 62.73 -24.39 89.97
CA LEU A 134 63.77 -25.41 90.06
C LEU A 134 65.19 -24.83 90.17
N GLY A 135 65.38 -23.56 89.75
CA GLY A 135 66.65 -22.87 89.80
C GLY A 135 67.72 -23.49 88.88
N GLU A 136 68.94 -22.98 88.97
CA GLU A 136 70.06 -23.52 88.21
C GLU A 136 70.54 -24.85 88.82
N ALA A 137 70.48 -25.93 88.04
CA ALA A 137 70.94 -27.25 88.43
C ALA A 137 72.00 -27.77 87.46
N ALA A 138 72.78 -28.76 87.91
CA ALA A 138 73.67 -29.50 87.02
C ALA A 138 72.85 -30.17 85.92
N CYS A 139 73.37 -30.20 84.68
CA CYS A 139 72.67 -30.80 83.56
C CYS A 139 72.34 -32.28 83.86
N PRO A 140 71.07 -32.71 83.81
CA PRO A 140 70.70 -34.08 84.14
C PRO A 140 71.20 -35.11 83.10
N LEU A 141 71.63 -34.65 81.91
CA LEU A 141 72.20 -35.52 80.87
C LEU A 141 73.71 -35.72 81.00
N CYS A 142 74.48 -34.64 81.21
CA CYS A 142 75.95 -34.69 81.17
C CYS A 142 76.62 -34.33 82.50
N GLY A 143 75.85 -33.93 83.51
CA GLY A 143 76.36 -33.55 84.84
C GLY A 143 77.09 -32.21 84.92
N ALA A 144 77.16 -31.45 83.81
CA ALA A 144 77.85 -30.16 83.81
C ALA A 144 77.18 -29.14 84.75
N ALA A 145 77.96 -28.49 85.61
CA ALA A 145 77.50 -27.40 86.46
C ALA A 145 77.09 -26.17 85.65
N PRO A 146 76.15 -25.33 86.13
CA PRO A 146 75.61 -24.16 85.40
C PRO A 146 76.67 -23.22 84.82
N GLN A 147 77.75 -22.97 85.58
CA GLN A 147 78.90 -22.16 85.16
C GLN A 147 79.64 -22.65 83.90
N HIS A 148 79.38 -23.89 83.46
CA HIS A 148 79.95 -24.48 82.26
C HIS A 148 78.95 -24.56 81.09
N HIS A 149 77.71 -24.09 81.28
CA HIS A 149 76.72 -23.99 80.22
C HIS A 149 77.04 -22.76 79.37
N ARG A 150 77.33 -22.97 78.08
CA ARG A 150 77.51 -21.86 77.13
C ARG A 150 76.14 -21.39 76.66
N LEU A 151 75.57 -20.41 77.36
CA LEU A 151 74.47 -19.62 76.83
C LEU A 151 75.07 -18.78 75.68
N ALA A 152 74.85 -19.18 74.43
CA ALA A 152 75.25 -18.36 73.29
C ALA A 152 74.42 -17.07 73.25
N ASP A 153 75.00 -15.98 72.73
CA ASP A 153 74.49 -14.59 72.73
C ASP A 153 73.09 -14.38 72.10
N ASP A 154 72.46 -15.41 71.52
CA ASP A 154 71.17 -15.32 70.81
C ASP A 154 69.94 -15.68 71.67
N CYS A 155 70.13 -16.18 72.89
CA CYS A 155 69.03 -16.51 73.80
C CYS A 155 69.24 -15.83 75.15
N ASP A 156 68.57 -14.69 75.35
CA ASP A 156 68.51 -13.96 76.62
C ASP A 156 67.94 -14.81 77.78
N GLY A 157 67.45 -16.02 77.51
CA GLY A 157 67.00 -17.00 78.51
C GLY A 157 65.90 -16.48 79.43
N ASN A 158 65.25 -15.37 79.08
CA ASN A 158 64.34 -14.67 79.97
C ASN A 158 62.98 -15.36 79.99
N ILE A 159 62.91 -16.41 80.80
CA ILE A 159 61.72 -17.22 81.03
C ILE A 159 60.55 -16.33 81.47
N ASP A 160 60.79 -15.32 82.31
CA ASP A 160 59.75 -14.39 82.77
C ASP A 160 59.10 -13.61 81.61
N LYS A 161 59.89 -13.14 80.64
CA LYS A 161 59.36 -12.47 79.43
C LYS A 161 58.53 -13.41 78.57
N VAL A 162 58.96 -14.67 78.40
CA VAL A 162 58.23 -15.68 77.63
C VAL A 162 56.91 -16.04 78.31
N VAL A 163 56.92 -16.24 79.64
CA VAL A 163 55.73 -16.49 80.45
C VAL A 163 54.77 -15.31 80.40
N ALA A 164 55.27 -14.08 80.56
CA ALA A 164 54.44 -12.87 80.47
C ALA A 164 53.80 -12.71 79.07
N ALA A 165 54.56 -12.98 78.00
CA ALA A 165 54.05 -12.95 76.63
C ALA A 165 52.98 -14.04 76.41
N ALA A 166 53.19 -15.25 76.91
CA ALA A 166 52.23 -16.35 76.82
C ALA A 166 50.91 -16.00 77.52
N ARG A 167 50.96 -15.42 78.73
CA ARG A 167 49.77 -14.95 79.47
C ARG A 167 48.97 -13.92 78.67
N VAL A 168 49.65 -12.92 78.12
CA VAL A 168 49.00 -11.87 77.32
C VAL A 168 48.35 -12.46 76.08
N GLU A 169 49.01 -13.43 75.42
CA GLU A 169 48.45 -14.07 74.22
C GLU A 169 47.26 -14.98 74.55
N ILE A 170 47.30 -15.72 75.67
CA ILE A 170 46.14 -16.48 76.18
C ILE A 170 44.93 -15.56 76.32
N THR A 171 45.07 -14.43 77.04
CA THR A 171 43.97 -13.48 77.25
C THR A 171 43.40 -12.94 75.93
N LYS A 172 44.25 -12.70 74.91
CA LYS A 172 43.78 -12.28 73.58
C LYS A 172 43.01 -13.37 72.85
N ILE A 173 43.47 -14.61 72.92
CA ILE A 173 42.80 -15.75 72.27
C ILE A 173 41.46 -16.02 72.95
N GLU A 174 41.39 -15.98 74.27
CA GLU A 174 40.13 -16.12 75.03
C GLU A 174 39.11 -15.04 74.66
N LEU A 175 39.55 -13.78 74.49
CA LEU A 175 38.68 -12.71 74.01
C LEU A 175 38.12 -13.00 72.62
N ARG A 176 38.98 -13.40 71.67
CA ARG A 176 38.56 -13.79 70.31
C ARG A 176 37.62 -14.98 70.33
N GLN A 177 37.82 -15.91 71.25
CA GLN A 177 36.96 -17.08 71.43
C GLN A 177 35.56 -16.68 71.92
N ALA A 178 35.46 -15.73 72.86
CA ALA A 178 34.17 -15.20 73.31
C ALA A 178 33.40 -14.47 72.19
N GLU A 179 34.11 -13.69 71.37
CA GLU A 179 33.54 -13.03 70.18
C GLU A 179 33.06 -14.06 69.13
N LEU A 180 33.86 -15.10 68.90
CA LEU A 180 33.51 -16.21 68.00
C LEU A 180 32.26 -16.96 68.48
N ALA A 181 32.17 -17.27 69.78
CA ALA A 181 31.01 -17.94 70.37
C ALA A 181 29.71 -17.12 70.21
N THR A 182 29.81 -15.80 70.33
CA THR A 182 28.69 -14.88 70.08
C THR A 182 28.25 -14.93 68.60
N THR A 183 29.22 -14.94 67.68
CA THR A 183 28.95 -15.05 66.23
C THR A 183 28.29 -16.38 65.87
N ILE A 184 28.81 -17.51 66.39
CA ILE A 184 28.23 -18.85 66.22
C ILE A 184 26.78 -18.87 66.72
N THR A 185 26.51 -18.28 67.88
CA THR A 185 25.15 -18.23 68.44
C THR A 185 24.19 -17.45 67.55
N THR A 186 24.64 -16.33 66.98
CA THR A 186 23.85 -15.52 66.03
C THR A 186 23.56 -16.30 64.75
N LEU A 187 24.56 -16.95 64.16
CA LEU A 187 24.41 -17.76 62.95
C LEU A 187 23.48 -18.97 63.18
N ARG A 188 23.57 -19.64 64.33
CA ARG A 188 22.64 -20.73 64.68
C ARG A 188 21.19 -20.27 64.77
N LYS A 189 20.94 -19.09 65.36
CA LYS A 189 19.59 -18.51 65.41
C LYS A 189 19.07 -18.19 64.01
N GLU A 190 19.93 -17.66 63.14
CA GLU A 190 19.60 -17.38 61.74
C GLU A 190 19.27 -18.66 60.98
N ALA A 191 20.08 -19.73 61.11
CA ALA A 191 19.83 -21.04 60.51
C ALA A 191 18.46 -21.60 60.90
N VAL A 192 18.16 -21.66 62.21
CA VAL A 192 16.86 -22.13 62.71
C VAL A 192 15.69 -21.29 62.16
N SER A 193 15.89 -19.98 61.98
CA SER A 193 14.86 -19.13 61.37
C SER A 193 14.60 -19.53 59.91
N PHE A 194 15.64 -19.82 59.12
CA PHE A 194 15.50 -20.28 57.73
C PHE A 194 14.92 -21.68 57.64
N GLU A 195 15.36 -22.63 58.47
CA GLU A 195 14.83 -24.00 58.55
C GLU A 195 13.32 -24.02 58.83
N ASN A 196 12.81 -23.09 59.65
CA ASN A 196 11.38 -22.98 59.93
C ASN A 196 10.58 -22.28 58.81
N ARG A 197 11.22 -21.37 58.08
CA ARG A 197 10.54 -20.52 57.07
C ARG A 197 10.53 -21.15 55.68
N LEU A 198 11.60 -21.84 55.29
CA LEU A 198 11.76 -22.47 53.99
C LEU A 198 10.62 -23.45 53.64
N PRO A 199 10.22 -24.39 54.52
CA PRO A 199 9.13 -25.31 54.23
C PRO A 199 7.83 -24.58 53.89
N ARG A 200 7.52 -23.50 54.61
CA ARG A 200 6.32 -22.68 54.35
C ARG A 200 6.38 -21.98 52.99
N LEU A 201 7.55 -21.51 52.58
CA LEU A 201 7.74 -20.88 51.27
C LEU A 201 7.64 -21.90 50.14
N GLU A 202 8.19 -23.10 50.35
CA GLU A 202 8.11 -24.22 49.40
C GLU A 202 6.67 -24.72 49.23
N ASP A 203 5.92 -24.85 50.31
CA ASP A 203 4.49 -25.20 50.27
C ASP A 203 3.69 -24.14 49.50
N GLN A 204 3.93 -22.86 49.77
CA GLN A 204 3.30 -21.75 49.04
C GLN A 204 3.64 -21.78 47.55
N LEU A 205 4.91 -22.03 47.20
CA LEU A 205 5.35 -22.15 45.82
C LEU A 205 4.66 -23.31 45.11
N SER A 206 4.55 -24.46 45.78
CA SER A 206 3.87 -25.66 45.28
C SER A 206 2.38 -25.40 45.05
N GLU A 207 1.70 -24.75 46.00
CA GLU A 207 0.29 -24.38 45.88
C GLU A 207 0.05 -23.45 44.69
N VAL A 208 0.82 -22.35 44.58
CA VAL A 208 0.68 -21.39 43.47
C VAL A 208 0.97 -22.07 42.13
N SER A 209 1.98 -22.94 42.06
CA SER A 209 2.29 -23.68 40.83
C SER A 209 1.14 -24.61 40.43
N ARG A 210 0.58 -25.35 41.39
CA ARG A 210 -0.58 -26.21 41.16
C ARG A 210 -1.82 -25.41 40.74
N GLN A 211 -2.06 -24.24 41.34
CA GLN A 211 -3.15 -23.35 40.97
C GLN A 211 -3.01 -22.86 39.52
N ILE A 212 -1.80 -22.48 39.11
CA ILE A 212 -1.51 -22.07 37.72
C ILE A 212 -1.79 -23.23 36.77
N ASP A 213 -1.25 -24.41 37.05
CA ASP A 213 -1.29 -25.54 36.11
C ASP A 213 -2.68 -26.16 36.00
N ARG A 214 -3.45 -26.22 37.10
CA ARG A 214 -4.77 -26.86 37.13
C ARG A 214 -5.94 -25.94 36.84
N VAL A 215 -5.81 -24.65 37.12
CA VAL A 215 -6.95 -23.72 37.06
C VAL A 215 -6.68 -22.54 36.14
N VAL A 216 -5.64 -21.76 36.42
CA VAL A 216 -5.45 -20.45 35.75
C VAL A 216 -5.04 -20.62 34.29
N ALA A 217 -4.06 -21.48 34.00
CA ALA A 217 -3.60 -21.71 32.64
C ALA A 217 -4.64 -22.42 31.75
N PRO A 218 -5.34 -23.48 32.21
CA PRO A 218 -6.43 -24.08 31.45
C PRO A 218 -7.57 -23.09 31.17
N ASN A 219 -8.03 -22.31 32.17
CA ASN A 219 -9.08 -21.32 31.96
C ASN A 219 -8.67 -20.26 30.93
N LEU A 220 -7.45 -19.73 31.01
CA LEU A 220 -6.95 -18.77 30.02
C LEU A 220 -6.91 -19.36 28.61
N ARG A 221 -6.50 -20.62 28.47
CA ARG A 221 -6.52 -21.31 27.16
C ARG A 221 -7.94 -21.47 26.62
N GLN A 222 -8.89 -21.84 27.47
CA GLN A 222 -10.31 -21.97 27.12
C GLN A 222 -10.84 -20.64 26.60
N VAL A 223 -10.69 -19.55 27.37
CA VAL A 223 -11.18 -18.22 27.01
C VAL A 223 -10.53 -17.70 25.72
N ARG A 224 -9.22 -17.89 25.55
CA ARG A 224 -8.53 -17.55 24.29
C ARG A 224 -9.07 -18.30 23.09
N THR A 225 -9.38 -19.58 23.26
CA THR A 225 -9.93 -20.42 22.20
C THR A 225 -11.33 -19.95 21.81
N THR A 226 -12.19 -19.71 22.79
CA THR A 226 -13.54 -19.19 22.56
C THR A 226 -13.51 -17.82 21.90
N TYR A 227 -12.67 -16.90 22.38
CA TYR A 227 -12.53 -15.57 21.79
C TYR A 227 -12.05 -15.65 20.32
N ARG A 228 -11.09 -16.54 20.03
CA ARG A 228 -10.63 -16.77 18.65
C ARG A 228 -11.75 -17.29 17.75
N GLN A 229 -12.52 -18.27 18.21
CA GLN A 229 -13.66 -18.80 17.46
C GLN A 229 -14.70 -17.71 17.16
N LEU A 230 -14.97 -16.82 18.12
CA LEU A 230 -15.87 -15.68 17.88
C LEU A 230 -15.28 -14.69 16.88
N ALA A 231 -13.98 -14.38 16.98
CA ALA A 231 -13.30 -13.48 16.04
C ALA A 231 -13.27 -14.04 14.62
N ASP A 232 -13.04 -15.35 14.46
CA ASP A 232 -13.08 -16.03 13.16
C ASP A 232 -14.51 -15.94 12.57
N LYS A 233 -15.55 -16.15 13.40
CA LYS A 233 -16.96 -16.00 13.00
C LYS A 233 -17.36 -14.57 12.65
N ASP A 234 -16.88 -13.57 13.38
CA ASP A 234 -17.04 -12.15 13.00
C ASP A 234 -16.40 -11.88 11.62
N GLY A 235 -15.21 -12.46 11.38
CA GLY A 235 -14.53 -12.37 10.09
C GLY A 235 -15.38 -12.91 8.94
N GLU A 236 -15.91 -14.14 9.08
CA GLU A 236 -16.83 -14.75 8.11
C GLU A 236 -18.07 -13.87 7.87
N MET A 237 -18.68 -13.33 8.92
CA MET A 237 -19.86 -12.47 8.81
C MET A 237 -19.55 -11.13 8.12
N ARG A 238 -18.39 -10.52 8.41
CA ARG A 238 -17.97 -9.27 7.76
C ARG A 238 -17.73 -9.47 6.27
N GLU A 239 -17.15 -10.61 5.88
CA GLU A 239 -16.97 -10.95 4.47
C GLU A 239 -18.33 -11.13 3.77
N ALA A 240 -19.25 -11.87 4.38
CA ALA A 240 -20.60 -12.03 3.86
C ALA A 240 -21.35 -10.69 3.71
N LEU A 241 -21.28 -9.80 4.70
CA LEU A 241 -21.87 -8.46 4.63
C LEU A 241 -21.17 -7.55 3.60
N ALA A 242 -19.87 -7.73 3.36
CA ALA A 242 -19.15 -6.99 2.34
C ALA A 242 -19.64 -7.36 0.93
N ILE A 243 -19.94 -8.65 0.68
CA ILE A 243 -20.57 -9.12 -0.58
C ILE A 243 -21.93 -8.43 -0.77
N HIS A 244 -22.78 -8.39 0.26
CA HIS A 244 -24.07 -7.69 0.20
C HIS A 244 -23.94 -6.19 -0.08
N ARG A 245 -22.94 -5.52 0.52
CA ARG A 245 -22.66 -4.09 0.22
C ARG A 245 -22.19 -3.88 -1.21
N GLN A 246 -21.31 -4.74 -1.71
CA GLN A 246 -20.84 -4.66 -3.10
C GLN A 246 -21.98 -4.88 -4.09
N LEU A 247 -22.89 -5.82 -3.80
CA LEU A 247 -24.09 -6.02 -4.60
C LEU A 247 -24.98 -4.77 -4.63
N GLY A 248 -25.27 -4.18 -3.45
CA GLY A 248 -26.06 -2.96 -3.35
C GLY A 248 -25.44 -1.77 -4.10
N ASP A 249 -24.12 -1.58 -4.01
CA ASP A 249 -23.38 -0.55 -4.76
C ASP A 249 -23.50 -0.73 -6.27
N LEU A 250 -23.44 -1.98 -6.76
CA LEU A 250 -23.60 -2.29 -8.19
C LEU A 250 -25.03 -2.05 -8.66
N GLU A 251 -26.03 -2.47 -7.87
CA GLU A 251 -27.45 -2.24 -8.15
C GLU A 251 -27.78 -0.74 -8.16
N GLU A 252 -27.25 0.06 -7.23
CA GLU A 252 -27.43 1.51 -7.23
C GLU A 252 -26.78 2.18 -8.45
N ARG A 253 -25.58 1.75 -8.84
CA ARG A 253 -24.90 2.25 -10.05
C ARG A 253 -25.70 1.93 -11.31
N LYS A 254 -26.25 0.71 -11.40
CA LYS A 254 -27.14 0.31 -12.49
C LYS A 254 -28.38 1.20 -12.52
N ALA A 255 -29.10 1.33 -11.40
CA ALA A 255 -30.31 2.15 -11.31
C ALA A 255 -30.05 3.64 -11.61
N LYS A 256 -28.84 4.14 -11.36
CA LYS A 256 -28.44 5.51 -11.74
C LYS A 256 -28.23 5.65 -13.24
N LEU A 257 -27.63 4.65 -13.90
CA LEU A 257 -27.46 4.64 -15.35
C LEU A 257 -28.80 4.47 -16.08
N GLU A 258 -29.70 3.62 -15.58
CA GLU A 258 -31.04 3.43 -16.12
C GLU A 258 -31.91 4.69 -15.99
N ARG A 259 -31.90 5.37 -14.84
CA ARG A 259 -32.60 6.65 -14.66
C ARG A 259 -32.08 7.76 -15.59
N GLN A 260 -30.80 7.72 -15.95
CA GLN A 260 -30.25 8.65 -16.94
C GLN A 260 -30.76 8.34 -18.36
N ASP A 261 -31.02 7.06 -18.66
CA ASP A 261 -31.60 6.62 -19.94
C ASP A 261 -33.07 7.07 -20.09
N GLU A 262 -33.88 6.91 -19.03
CA GLU A 262 -35.29 7.35 -19.02
C GLU A 262 -35.45 8.88 -19.11
N ALA A 263 -34.55 9.64 -18.47
CA ALA A 263 -34.56 11.11 -18.52
C ALA A 263 -34.17 11.67 -19.90
N LEU A 264 -33.38 10.92 -20.68
CA LEU A 264 -33.02 11.28 -22.06
C LEU A 264 -34.11 10.85 -23.07
N GLY A 265 -34.90 9.82 -22.75
CA GLY A 265 -35.99 9.32 -23.59
C GLY A 265 -37.25 10.19 -23.68
N SER A 266 -37.43 11.20 -22.80
CA SER A 266 -38.70 11.95 -22.69
C SER A 266 -38.77 13.28 -23.46
N ASN A 267 -37.72 13.71 -24.16
CA ASN A 267 -37.76 14.94 -24.96
C ASN A 267 -37.92 14.61 -26.44
N GLY A 268 -39.17 14.38 -26.85
CA GLY A 268 -39.56 14.28 -28.26
C GLY A 268 -39.26 15.59 -28.99
N VAL A 269 -38.24 15.58 -29.86
CA VAL A 269 -37.84 16.74 -30.66
C VAL A 269 -38.75 16.87 -31.88
N VAL A 270 -39.36 18.04 -32.00
CA VAL A 270 -40.06 18.51 -33.20
C VAL A 270 -39.01 18.85 -34.26
N ASP A 271 -39.00 18.10 -35.36
CA ASP A 271 -38.13 18.30 -36.51
C ASP A 271 -38.47 19.61 -37.22
N ALA A 272 -37.55 20.59 -37.18
CA ALA A 272 -37.64 21.78 -38.01
C ALA A 272 -37.34 21.37 -39.46
N GLY A 273 -38.39 20.94 -40.16
CA GLY A 273 -38.31 20.32 -41.49
C GLY A 273 -37.52 21.14 -42.50
N LEU A 274 -36.43 20.54 -43.00
CA LEU A 274 -35.89 20.89 -44.31
C LEU A 274 -36.99 20.63 -45.35
N SER A 275 -37.44 21.65 -46.08
CA SER A 275 -38.42 21.39 -47.15
C SER A 275 -37.74 20.59 -48.27
N THR A 276 -38.43 19.58 -48.79
CA THR A 276 -37.96 18.78 -49.94
C THR A 276 -37.53 19.68 -51.10
N SER A 277 -38.26 20.78 -51.34
CA SER A 277 -37.94 21.77 -52.36
C SER A 277 -36.59 22.50 -52.17
N THR A 278 -36.17 22.75 -50.93
CA THR A 278 -34.88 23.42 -50.65
C THR A 278 -33.72 22.45 -50.88
N VAL A 279 -33.92 21.22 -50.44
CA VAL A 279 -32.96 20.12 -50.57
C VAL A 279 -32.77 19.73 -52.04
N ASP A 280 -33.84 19.68 -52.82
CA ASP A 280 -33.78 19.39 -54.26
C ASP A 280 -33.03 20.48 -55.04
N LYS A 281 -33.23 21.76 -54.70
CA LYS A 281 -32.47 22.87 -55.30
C LYS A 281 -30.97 22.76 -55.01
N PHE A 282 -30.61 22.47 -53.76
CA PHE A 282 -29.22 22.25 -53.38
C PHE A 282 -28.60 21.04 -54.10
N ALA A 283 -29.32 19.92 -54.18
CA ALA A 283 -28.90 18.75 -54.95
C ALA A 283 -28.69 19.08 -56.43
N GLY A 284 -29.55 19.91 -57.02
CA GLY A 284 -29.40 20.42 -58.39
C GLY A 284 -28.10 21.19 -58.62
N ILE A 285 -27.75 22.11 -57.71
CA ILE A 285 -26.49 22.87 -57.79
C ILE A 285 -25.28 21.93 -57.73
N VAL A 286 -25.30 20.96 -56.81
CA VAL A 286 -24.19 20.00 -56.70
C VAL A 286 -24.10 19.11 -57.96
N LEU A 287 -25.24 18.74 -58.55
CA LEU A 287 -25.28 18.00 -59.82
C LEU A 287 -24.64 18.81 -60.95
N ASP A 288 -24.95 20.09 -61.05
CA ASP A 288 -24.40 20.98 -62.09
C ASP A 288 -22.89 21.16 -61.93
N ILE A 289 -22.41 21.32 -60.69
CA ILE A 289 -20.96 21.37 -60.39
C ILE A 289 -20.27 20.07 -60.82
N LEU A 290 -20.82 18.92 -60.44
CA LEU A 290 -20.22 17.62 -60.79
C LEU A 290 -20.26 17.35 -62.30
N LYS A 291 -21.30 17.81 -63.00
CA LYS A 291 -21.34 17.78 -64.47
C LYS A 291 -20.30 18.71 -65.08
N ALA A 292 -20.14 19.91 -64.56
CA ALA A 292 -19.11 20.85 -65.00
C ALA A 292 -17.70 20.30 -64.79
N TRP A 293 -17.49 19.47 -63.76
CA TRP A 293 -16.22 18.78 -63.52
C TRP A 293 -16.08 17.48 -64.32
N HIS A 294 -17.04 17.13 -65.19
CA HIS A 294 -17.07 15.85 -65.91
C HIS A 294 -16.92 14.64 -64.98
N PHE A 295 -17.64 14.64 -63.85
CA PHE A 295 -17.69 13.48 -62.96
C PHE A 295 -18.25 12.25 -63.71
N PRO A 296 -17.61 11.07 -63.60
CA PRO A 296 -17.97 9.91 -64.41
C PRO A 296 -19.41 9.46 -64.18
N GLU A 297 -20.09 9.18 -65.29
CA GLU A 297 -21.45 8.61 -65.36
C GLU A 297 -22.53 9.35 -64.56
N ILE A 298 -22.42 10.67 -64.32
CA ILE A 298 -23.39 11.38 -63.48
C ILE A 298 -24.70 11.77 -64.20
N ASP A 299 -25.80 11.09 -63.86
CA ASP A 299 -27.13 11.39 -64.41
C ASP A 299 -28.07 12.02 -63.38
N ARG A 300 -28.16 11.41 -62.18
CA ARG A 300 -29.11 11.80 -61.13
C ARG A 300 -28.42 11.91 -59.79
N LEU A 301 -28.71 13.00 -59.08
CA LEU A 301 -28.23 13.24 -57.73
C LEU A 301 -29.41 13.75 -56.90
N HIS A 302 -29.60 13.13 -55.74
CA HIS A 302 -30.55 13.61 -54.73
C HIS A 302 -29.86 13.65 -53.38
N PHE A 303 -30.40 14.45 -52.46
CA PHE A 303 -29.93 14.51 -51.10
C PHE A 303 -30.89 13.73 -50.21
N ASP A 304 -30.36 12.73 -49.51
CA ASP A 304 -31.15 11.91 -48.61
C ASP A 304 -31.28 12.63 -47.26
N MET A 305 -32.51 13.01 -46.92
CA MET A 305 -32.80 13.73 -45.68
C MET A 305 -32.54 12.89 -44.42
N LYS A 306 -32.56 11.56 -44.52
CA LYS A 306 -32.29 10.67 -43.38
C LYS A 306 -30.80 10.59 -43.07
N THR A 307 -29.97 10.38 -44.09
CA THR A 307 -28.52 10.29 -43.93
C THR A 307 -27.82 11.65 -43.99
N ARG A 308 -28.54 12.70 -44.43
CA ARG A 308 -28.03 14.07 -44.65
C ARG A 308 -26.81 14.11 -45.57
N ASP A 309 -26.77 13.21 -46.57
CA ASP A 309 -25.69 13.09 -47.54
C ASP A 309 -26.26 12.90 -48.96
N LEU A 310 -25.38 12.99 -49.96
CA LEU A 310 -25.70 12.82 -51.36
C LEU A 310 -25.86 11.34 -51.72
N VAL A 311 -26.83 11.07 -52.59
CA VAL A 311 -27.02 9.79 -53.27
C VAL A 311 -26.92 10.04 -54.77
N ILE A 312 -25.91 9.43 -55.38
CA ILE A 312 -25.50 9.64 -56.78
C ILE A 312 -25.85 8.35 -57.55
N ASN A 313 -26.66 8.45 -58.60
CA ASN A 313 -27.18 7.32 -59.38
C ASN A 313 -27.76 6.18 -58.52
N GLY A 314 -28.41 6.52 -57.40
CA GLY A 314 -28.99 5.55 -56.47
C GLY A 314 -28.00 4.89 -55.51
N LYS A 315 -26.70 5.22 -55.58
CA LYS A 315 -25.67 4.76 -54.63
C LYS A 315 -25.32 5.88 -53.65
N SER A 316 -25.21 5.55 -52.37
CA SER A 316 -24.77 6.51 -51.36
C SER A 316 -23.35 6.98 -51.66
N ARG A 317 -23.06 8.28 -51.52
CA ARG A 317 -21.73 8.86 -51.76
C ARG A 317 -20.62 8.09 -51.05
N ILE A 318 -20.86 7.61 -49.83
CA ILE A 318 -19.87 6.87 -49.03
C ILE A 318 -19.45 5.52 -49.65
N SER A 319 -20.22 4.98 -50.60
CA SER A 319 -19.92 3.73 -51.30
C SER A 319 -18.89 3.88 -52.43
N TYR A 320 -18.58 5.12 -52.84
CA TYR A 320 -17.58 5.38 -53.88
C TYR A 320 -16.15 5.22 -53.35
N GLY A 321 -15.20 4.98 -54.26
CA GLY A 321 -13.76 4.93 -53.92
C GLY A 321 -13.27 6.22 -53.26
N LYS A 322 -12.18 6.14 -52.50
CA LYS A 322 -11.62 7.27 -51.73
C LYS A 322 -11.43 8.55 -52.57
N GLY A 323 -10.99 8.42 -53.82
CA GLY A 323 -10.85 9.53 -54.77
C GLY A 323 -12.17 10.20 -55.12
N LEU A 324 -13.14 9.44 -55.65
CA LEU A 324 -14.47 9.96 -56.01
C LEU A 324 -15.23 10.51 -54.79
N ARG A 325 -15.03 9.96 -53.59
CA ARG A 325 -15.56 10.50 -52.33
C ARG A 325 -15.00 11.88 -51.98
N ALA A 326 -13.71 12.10 -52.20
CA ALA A 326 -13.09 13.40 -51.98
C ALA A 326 -13.62 14.45 -52.95
N ILE A 327 -13.78 14.10 -54.23
CA ILE A 327 -14.35 14.99 -55.25
C ILE A 327 -15.79 15.36 -54.93
N THR A 328 -16.63 14.39 -54.59
CA THR A 328 -18.04 14.63 -54.24
C THR A 328 -18.18 15.44 -52.95
N GLN A 329 -17.26 15.30 -51.98
CA GLN A 329 -17.19 16.19 -50.81
C GLN A 329 -16.82 17.62 -51.19
N ALA A 330 -15.87 17.80 -52.11
CA ALA A 330 -15.50 19.13 -52.60
C ALA A 330 -16.69 19.78 -53.34
N ALA A 331 -17.39 19.03 -54.19
CA ALA A 331 -18.58 19.51 -54.89
C ALA A 331 -19.71 19.87 -53.93
N PHE A 332 -19.95 19.08 -52.89
CA PHE A 332 -20.91 19.41 -51.83
C PHE A 332 -20.57 20.74 -51.15
N THR A 333 -19.31 20.93 -50.79
CA THR A 333 -18.82 22.11 -50.06
C THR A 333 -18.92 23.36 -50.92
N VAL A 334 -18.51 23.28 -52.19
CA VAL A 334 -18.64 24.37 -53.17
C VAL A 334 -20.12 24.64 -53.47
N GLY A 335 -20.93 23.60 -53.66
CA GLY A 335 -22.36 23.73 -53.89
C GLY A 335 -23.10 24.39 -52.72
N LEU A 336 -22.65 24.17 -51.49
CA LEU A 336 -23.25 24.83 -50.33
C LEU A 336 -22.95 26.32 -50.33
N LEU A 337 -21.71 26.70 -50.67
CA LEU A 337 -21.33 28.10 -50.87
C LEU A 337 -22.18 28.74 -51.98
N GLU A 338 -22.32 28.08 -53.13
CA GLU A 338 -23.11 28.60 -54.25
C GLU A 338 -24.59 28.75 -53.88
N PHE A 339 -25.18 27.71 -53.28
CA PHE A 339 -26.57 27.74 -52.82
C PHE A 339 -26.81 28.89 -51.85
N CYS A 340 -25.96 29.04 -50.83
CA CYS A 340 -26.17 30.07 -49.81
C CYS A 340 -26.01 31.48 -50.39
N ARG A 341 -25.08 31.67 -51.34
CA ARG A 341 -24.88 32.95 -52.03
C ARG A 341 -26.04 33.29 -52.97
N GLU A 342 -26.62 32.29 -53.63
CA GLU A 342 -27.76 32.50 -54.54
C GLU A 342 -29.09 32.72 -53.84
N ASN A 343 -29.24 32.15 -52.64
CA ASN A 343 -30.47 32.26 -51.85
C ASN A 343 -30.33 33.26 -50.68
N GLU A 344 -29.25 34.05 -50.66
CA GLU A 344 -28.94 35.06 -49.62
C GLU A 344 -29.00 34.49 -48.18
N THR A 345 -28.64 33.23 -47.99
CA THR A 345 -28.59 32.59 -46.67
C THR A 345 -27.20 32.72 -46.02
N PRO A 346 -27.10 32.60 -44.68
CA PRO A 346 -25.83 32.77 -43.98
C PRO A 346 -24.77 31.75 -44.42
N HIS A 347 -23.64 32.26 -44.90
CA HIS A 347 -22.42 31.52 -45.24
C HIS A 347 -21.22 32.48 -45.13
N PRO A 348 -20.01 32.09 -44.74
CA PRO A 348 -18.86 32.99 -44.61
C PRO A 348 -18.34 33.59 -45.94
N GLY A 349 -18.87 33.14 -47.09
CA GLY A 349 -18.45 33.61 -48.42
C GLY A 349 -17.14 33.01 -48.95
N PHE A 350 -16.46 32.18 -48.16
CA PHE A 350 -15.27 31.44 -48.58
C PHE A 350 -15.34 29.96 -48.17
N VAL A 351 -14.58 29.10 -48.86
CA VAL A 351 -14.36 27.69 -48.48
C VAL A 351 -12.89 27.32 -48.62
N VAL A 352 -12.45 26.35 -47.80
CA VAL A 352 -11.10 25.79 -47.85
C VAL A 352 -11.20 24.31 -48.23
N LEU A 353 -10.48 23.91 -49.26
CA LEU A 353 -10.40 22.53 -49.74
C LEU A 353 -8.98 22.01 -49.48
N ASP A 354 -8.85 21.03 -48.59
CA ASP A 354 -7.59 20.35 -48.31
C ASP A 354 -7.52 19.04 -49.11
N SER A 355 -6.59 19.00 -50.06
CA SER A 355 -6.23 17.86 -50.88
C SER A 355 -7.41 17.19 -51.63
N PRO A 356 -8.31 17.97 -52.28
CA PRO A 356 -9.52 17.41 -52.91
C PRO A 356 -9.21 16.41 -54.03
N LEU A 357 -8.04 16.52 -54.67
CA LEU A 357 -7.65 15.72 -55.83
C LEU A 357 -6.59 14.65 -55.49
N LEU A 358 -5.99 14.67 -54.30
CA LEU A 358 -4.86 13.80 -53.93
C LEU A 358 -5.16 12.30 -54.09
N SER A 359 -6.38 11.90 -53.70
CA SER A 359 -6.83 10.50 -53.78
C SER A 359 -7.42 10.13 -55.15
N TYR A 360 -7.54 11.10 -56.06
CA TYR A 360 -7.98 10.91 -57.44
C TYR A 360 -6.76 10.74 -58.34
N LYS A 361 -6.22 9.52 -58.38
CA LYS A 361 -5.13 9.10 -59.26
C LYS A 361 -5.58 7.89 -60.08
N ALA A 362 -5.04 7.74 -61.29
CA ALA A 362 -5.26 6.54 -62.10
C ALA A 362 -4.88 5.29 -61.30
N PRO A 363 -5.72 4.24 -61.26
CA PRO A 363 -5.32 2.95 -60.72
C PRO A 363 -4.27 2.31 -61.62
N ASP A 364 -3.27 1.62 -61.05
CA ASP A 364 -2.28 0.81 -61.79
C ASP A 364 -2.88 -0.52 -62.31
N GLY A 365 -4.21 -0.60 -62.49
CA GLY A 365 -4.95 -1.83 -62.81
C GLY A 365 -5.97 -1.64 -63.92
N SER A 366 -6.14 -2.66 -64.75
CA SER A 366 -6.88 -2.64 -66.02
C SER A 366 -8.42 -2.67 -65.93
N ASP A 367 -9.03 -2.46 -64.77
CA ASP A 367 -10.47 -2.65 -64.56
C ASP A 367 -11.25 -1.38 -64.11
N ASP A 368 -10.63 -0.21 -64.13
CA ASP A 368 -11.35 1.07 -64.09
C ASP A 368 -10.57 2.07 -64.96
N ASP A 369 -10.96 2.19 -66.23
CA ASP A 369 -10.32 3.03 -67.23
C ASP A 369 -10.62 4.52 -66.98
N LEU A 370 -10.11 5.05 -65.87
CA LEU A 370 -10.10 6.48 -65.53
C LEU A 370 -8.93 7.23 -66.20
N SER A 371 -8.26 6.58 -67.17
CA SER A 371 -7.01 7.03 -67.80
C SER A 371 -7.15 8.26 -68.71
N SER A 372 -8.36 8.81 -68.89
CA SER A 372 -8.62 9.95 -69.79
C SER A 372 -9.65 10.96 -69.30
N THR A 373 -9.96 11.02 -67.99
CA THR A 373 -10.88 12.05 -67.48
C THR A 373 -10.17 13.40 -67.34
N ASP A 374 -10.73 14.43 -67.97
CA ASP A 374 -10.30 15.83 -67.83
C ASP A 374 -10.81 16.48 -66.53
N LEU A 375 -11.37 15.68 -65.61
CA LEU A 375 -11.98 16.11 -64.35
C LEU A 375 -11.07 17.04 -63.54
N LYS A 376 -9.77 16.73 -63.46
CA LYS A 376 -8.81 17.57 -62.75
C LYS A 376 -8.73 18.97 -63.37
N ASP A 377 -8.68 19.05 -64.69
CA ASP A 377 -8.58 20.32 -65.41
C ASP A 377 -9.90 21.09 -65.32
N GLN A 378 -11.04 20.41 -65.48
CA GLN A 378 -12.37 21.00 -65.38
C GLN A 378 -12.70 21.46 -63.96
N PHE A 379 -12.24 20.75 -62.93
CA PHE A 379 -12.34 21.18 -61.54
C PHE A 379 -11.72 22.57 -61.36
N TYR A 380 -10.47 22.75 -61.79
CA TYR A 380 -9.82 24.06 -61.67
C TYR A 380 -10.46 25.10 -62.60
N ALA A 381 -10.82 24.72 -63.83
CA ALA A 381 -11.46 25.62 -64.78
C ALA A 381 -12.79 26.15 -64.22
N HIS A 382 -13.65 25.29 -63.68
CA HIS A 382 -14.91 25.69 -63.05
C HIS A 382 -14.68 26.68 -61.90
N LEU A 383 -13.74 26.37 -60.99
CA LEU A 383 -13.48 27.22 -59.83
C LEU A 383 -12.93 28.61 -60.20
N LEU A 384 -12.20 28.73 -61.32
CA LEU A 384 -11.71 30.02 -61.82
C LEU A 384 -12.81 30.92 -62.38
N HIS A 385 -13.96 30.36 -62.76
CA HIS A 385 -15.10 31.10 -63.30
C HIS A 385 -16.18 31.41 -62.26
N LEU A 386 -15.93 31.11 -60.98
CA LEU A 386 -16.84 31.51 -59.90
C LEU A 386 -16.97 33.03 -59.81
N LYS A 387 -18.14 33.49 -59.36
CA LYS A 387 -18.42 34.91 -59.12
C LYS A 387 -17.45 35.48 -58.06
N ALA A 388 -17.11 36.77 -58.20
CA ALA A 388 -16.10 37.44 -57.37
C ALA A 388 -16.45 37.54 -55.87
N ASP A 389 -17.72 37.33 -55.50
CA ASP A 389 -18.20 37.28 -54.11
C ASP A 389 -18.00 35.90 -53.45
N ARG A 390 -17.33 34.97 -54.13
CA ARG A 390 -17.06 33.60 -53.68
C ARG A 390 -15.55 33.36 -53.67
N GLN A 391 -14.99 33.02 -52.50
CA GLN A 391 -13.55 32.74 -52.38
C GLN A 391 -13.28 31.25 -52.13
N ILE A 392 -12.39 30.65 -52.91
CA ILE A 392 -11.96 29.26 -52.73
C ILE A 392 -10.47 29.25 -52.41
N LEU A 393 -10.08 28.62 -51.29
CA LEU A 393 -8.70 28.34 -50.93
C LEU A 393 -8.45 26.84 -51.12
N ILE A 394 -7.44 26.47 -51.92
CA ILE A 394 -7.12 25.07 -52.20
C ILE A 394 -5.69 24.80 -51.72
N ILE A 395 -5.55 23.79 -50.87
CA ILE A 395 -4.25 23.26 -50.45
C ILE A 395 -4.13 21.90 -51.11
N GLU A 396 -3.12 21.68 -51.94
CA GLU A 396 -3.00 20.45 -52.71
C GLU A 396 -1.54 20.04 -52.84
N ASN A 397 -1.29 18.73 -52.78
CA ASN A 397 0.06 18.15 -52.88
C ASN A 397 0.41 17.77 -54.32
N THR A 398 -0.59 17.69 -55.21
CA THR A 398 -0.39 17.49 -56.64
C THR A 398 -0.26 18.83 -57.38
N ASP A 399 0.67 18.94 -58.33
CA ASP A 399 0.83 20.17 -59.11
C ASP A 399 -0.46 20.44 -59.92
N PRO A 400 -1.08 21.64 -59.78
CA PRO A 400 -2.26 22.00 -60.57
C PRO A 400 -1.86 22.31 -62.02
N PRO A 401 -2.82 22.47 -62.95
CA PRO A 401 -2.56 22.81 -64.35
C PRO A 401 -1.69 24.06 -64.49
N ALA A 402 -0.95 24.17 -65.59
CA ALA A 402 -0.01 25.28 -65.80
C ALA A 402 -0.69 26.66 -65.74
N SER A 403 -1.93 26.75 -66.22
CA SER A 403 -2.78 27.95 -66.13
C SER A 403 -3.02 28.40 -64.68
N VAL A 404 -3.26 27.46 -63.77
CA VAL A 404 -3.47 27.73 -62.34
C VAL A 404 -2.16 28.09 -61.66
N ARG A 405 -1.06 27.41 -61.99
CA ARG A 405 0.27 27.70 -61.41
C ARG A 405 0.79 29.10 -61.77
N ALA A 406 0.34 29.66 -62.88
CA ALA A 406 0.71 31.00 -63.32
C ALA A 406 -0.08 32.13 -62.62
N LEU A 407 -1.12 31.81 -61.85
CA LEU A 407 -1.90 32.81 -61.13
C LEU A 407 -1.09 33.46 -60.01
N PRO A 408 -1.24 34.77 -59.78
CA PRO A 408 -0.51 35.47 -58.71
C PRO A 408 -0.85 34.96 -57.30
N GLN A 409 -2.01 34.31 -57.13
CA GLN A 409 -2.44 33.69 -55.88
C GLN A 409 -1.87 32.27 -55.69
N ALA A 410 -1.25 31.67 -56.70
CA ALA A 410 -0.67 30.34 -56.60
C ALA A 410 0.71 30.38 -55.94
N THR A 411 0.83 29.77 -54.76
CA THR A 411 2.11 29.66 -54.04
C THR A 411 2.54 28.21 -53.96
N LYS A 412 3.69 27.86 -54.57
CA LYS A 412 4.29 26.53 -54.44
C LYS A 412 5.20 26.47 -53.21
N PHE A 413 4.92 25.53 -52.31
CA PHE A 413 5.80 25.20 -51.18
C PHE A 413 6.64 23.98 -51.55
N THR A 414 7.97 24.10 -51.47
CA THR A 414 8.89 23.05 -51.94
C THR A 414 9.31 22.08 -50.84
N GLY A 415 9.19 22.45 -49.56
CA GLY A 415 9.79 21.69 -48.46
C GLY A 415 11.32 21.76 -48.38
N ILE A 416 11.99 22.43 -49.34
CA ILE A 416 13.45 22.43 -49.48
C ILE A 416 14.00 23.82 -49.11
N LEU A 417 14.87 23.85 -48.10
CA LEU A 417 15.56 25.07 -47.69
C LEU A 417 16.44 25.58 -48.86
N GLY A 418 16.25 26.84 -49.27
CA GLY A 418 17.04 27.47 -50.35
C GLY A 418 16.52 27.24 -51.78
N SER A 419 15.43 26.50 -51.97
CA SER A 419 14.78 26.33 -53.29
C SER A 419 13.31 26.73 -53.20
N GLY A 420 12.91 27.81 -53.86
CA GLY A 420 11.55 28.35 -53.76
C GLY A 420 11.16 28.71 -52.33
N ARG A 421 9.87 28.56 -51.98
CA ARG A 421 9.37 28.78 -50.62
C ARG A 421 9.39 27.45 -49.85
N ALA A 422 10.29 27.29 -48.89
CA ALA A 422 10.48 26.03 -48.16
C ALA A 422 9.24 25.60 -47.34
N GLY A 423 8.48 26.54 -46.79
CA GLY A 423 7.27 26.28 -46.01
C GLY A 423 6.41 27.53 -45.84
N TYR A 424 5.25 27.40 -45.20
CA TYR A 424 4.37 28.53 -44.94
C TYR A 424 5.02 29.55 -44.00
N PHE A 425 5.64 29.05 -42.93
CA PHE A 425 6.39 29.83 -41.95
C PHE A 425 7.86 30.01 -42.37
N PRO A 426 8.51 31.12 -42.00
CA PRO A 426 9.95 31.28 -42.14
C PRO A 426 10.70 30.18 -41.36
N PRO A 427 11.84 29.68 -41.85
CA PRO A 427 12.61 28.68 -41.11
C PRO A 427 13.11 29.26 -39.77
N GLU A 428 12.92 28.51 -38.68
CA GLU A 428 13.44 28.88 -37.36
C GLU A 428 14.97 28.96 -37.39
N LYS A 429 15.54 30.03 -36.81
CA LYS A 429 16.99 30.15 -36.67
C LYS A 429 17.49 29.01 -35.76
N PRO A 430 18.51 28.23 -36.15
CA PRO A 430 19.02 27.15 -35.31
C PRO A 430 19.54 27.71 -33.98
N TYR A 431 19.12 27.06 -32.89
CA TYR A 431 19.48 27.41 -31.51
C TYR A 431 20.98 27.21 -31.29
N ILE A 432 21.76 28.30 -31.25
CA ILE A 432 23.17 28.26 -30.87
C ILE A 432 23.22 28.16 -29.34
N ALA A 433 23.48 26.96 -28.81
CA ALA A 433 23.81 26.79 -27.40
C ALA A 433 25.09 27.61 -27.10
N LYS A 434 24.94 28.68 -26.31
CA LYS A 434 26.08 29.43 -25.78
C LYS A 434 26.90 28.49 -24.89
N ARG A 435 28.19 28.35 -25.22
CA ARG A 435 29.20 27.66 -24.40
C ARG A 435 29.43 28.39 -23.10
#